data_AF-A0A699UQI8-F1
#
_entry.id   AF-A0A699UQI8-F1
#
_cell.length_a   1.000
_cell.length_b   1.000
_cell.length_c   1.000
_cell.angle_alpha   90.00
_cell.angle_beta   90.00
_cell.angle_gamma   90.00
#
_symmetry.space_group_name_H-M   'P 1'
#
loop_
_entity.id
_entity.type
_entity.pdbx_description
1 polymer ?
#
loop_
_entity_poly.entity_id
_entity_poly.type
_entity_poly.pdbx_seq_one_letter_code
_entity_poly.pdbx_strand_id
1 'polypeptide(L)'
;MLKFLQILQRLHFDISFADALLHMLRFASSFKSLLSSKEKLFELSSTPLNENCSAVLLKKLPEKFGDPDKFLIPCDFLELEECLALADLGASINLMPLFVWKKLSLPE
;
A
#
# COMPACT_ATOMS: atom_id res chain seq x y z
N MET A 1 5.11 16.75 27.79
CA MET A 1 4.63 18.11 27.46
C MET A 1 5.64 18.88 26.59
N LEU A 2 6.88 19.13 27.05
CA LEU A 2 7.90 19.85 26.28
C LEU A 2 8.25 19.22 24.91
N LYS A 3 8.38 17.89 24.83
CA LYS A 3 8.61 17.18 23.55
C LYS A 3 7.48 17.35 22.54
N PHE A 4 6.24 17.46 23.02
CA PHE A 4 5.07 17.65 22.17
C PHE A 4 5.05 19.06 21.57
N LEU A 5 5.39 20.08 22.38
CA LEU A 5 5.51 21.46 21.90
C LEU A 5 6.63 21.62 20.86
N GLN A 6 7.74 20.89 21.00
CA GLN A 6 8.82 20.87 20.00
C GLN A 6 8.40 20.24 18.67
N ILE A 7 7.52 19.24 18.68
CA ILE A 7 6.97 18.65 17.45
C ILE A 7 6.05 19.64 16.75
N LEU A 8 5.20 20.35 17.51
CA LEU A 8 4.32 21.40 16.95
C LEU A 8 5.10 22.56 16.35
N GLN A 9 6.24 22.96 16.94
CA GLN A 9 7.12 23.99 16.38
C GLN A 9 7.83 23.57 15.09
N ARG A 10 8.01 22.26 14.84
CA ARG A 10 8.60 21.75 13.59
C ARG A 10 7.59 21.65 12.45
N LEU A 11 6.29 21.64 12.75
CA LEU A 11 5.27 21.72 11.73
C LEU A 11 5.13 23.18 11.29
N HIS A 12 5.71 23.50 10.14
CA HIS A 12 5.41 24.76 9.46
C HIS A 12 4.00 24.66 8.90
N PHE A 13 3.04 25.27 9.59
CA PHE A 13 1.67 25.34 9.15
C PHE A 13 1.45 26.65 8.39
N ASP A 14 0.89 26.58 7.18
CA ASP A 14 0.40 27.76 6.45
C ASP A 14 -0.85 28.39 7.09
N ILE A 15 -1.30 27.84 8.23
CA ILE A 15 -2.44 28.33 9.01
C ILE A 15 -1.95 29.00 10.29
N SER A 16 -2.60 30.11 10.68
CA SER A 16 -2.21 30.84 11.89
C SER A 16 -2.36 29.96 13.14
N PHE A 17 -1.59 30.25 14.19
CA PHE A 17 -1.70 29.51 15.46
C PHE A 17 -3.13 29.52 16.03
N ALA A 18 -3.85 30.63 15.86
CA ALA A 18 -5.25 30.73 16.26
C ALA A 18 -6.16 29.79 15.46
N ASP A 19 -5.95 29.69 14.14
CA ASP A 19 -6.69 28.78 13.27
C ASP A 19 -6.36 27.31 13.59
N ALA A 20 -5.09 27.01 13.85
CA ALA A 20 -4.66 25.68 14.29
C ALA A 20 -5.34 25.29 15.61
N LEU A 21 -5.42 26.20 16.59
CA LEU A 21 -6.15 25.98 17.85
C LEU A 21 -7.65 25.78 17.61
N LEU A 22 -8.27 26.59 16.75
CA LEU A 22 -9.70 26.46 16.43
C LEU A 22 -10.00 25.12 15.74
N HIS A 23 -9.13 24.69 14.83
CA HIS A 23 -9.20 23.38 14.20
C HIS A 23 -9.01 22.26 15.23
N MET A 24 -8.00 22.32 16.09
CA MET A 24 -7.78 21.35 17.16
C MET A 24 -9.00 21.25 18.09
N LEU A 25 -9.61 22.37 18.46
CA LEU A 25 -10.83 22.43 19.29
C LEU A 25 -12.03 21.83 18.56
N ARG A 26 -12.17 22.06 17.25
CA ARG A 26 -13.20 21.41 16.43
C ARG A 26 -13.05 19.89 16.37
N PHE A 27 -11.80 19.40 16.34
CA PHE A 27 -11.54 17.96 16.38
C PHE A 27 -11.63 17.38 17.80
N ALA A 28 -11.66 18.21 18.86
CA ALA A 28 -11.68 17.72 20.23
C ALA A 28 -12.86 16.80 20.53
N SER A 29 -14.03 17.07 19.96
CA SER A 29 -15.22 16.20 20.09
C SER A 29 -15.01 14.86 19.39
N SER A 30 -14.43 14.86 18.19
CA SER A 30 -14.07 13.66 17.44
C SER A 30 -13.01 12.83 18.16
N PHE A 31 -11.98 13.47 18.72
CA PHE A 31 -10.98 12.80 19.55
C PHE A 31 -11.59 12.21 20.82
N LYS A 32 -12.50 12.93 21.48
CA LYS A 32 -13.22 12.43 22.65
C LYS A 32 -14.08 11.22 22.31
N SER A 33 -14.80 11.27 21.18
CA SER A 33 -15.56 10.16 20.63
C SER A 33 -14.67 8.94 20.35
N LEU A 34 -13.54 9.14 19.67
CA LEU A 34 -12.59 8.09 19.31
C LEU A 34 -11.93 7.44 20.54
N LEU A 35 -11.61 8.25 21.56
CA LEU A 35 -11.09 7.74 22.83
C LEU A 35 -12.16 6.98 23.63
N SER A 36 -13.41 7.41 23.58
CA SER A 36 -14.52 6.69 24.23
C SER A 36 -14.91 5.39 23.51
N SER A 37 -14.72 5.30 22.19
CA SER A 37 -14.93 4.08 21.42
C SER A 37 -13.71 3.14 21.42
N LYS A 38 -12.62 3.51 22.11
CA LYS A 38 -11.38 2.73 22.20
C LYS A 38 -11.60 1.32 22.74
N GLU A 39 -12.52 1.13 23.70
CA GLU A 39 -12.87 -0.19 24.24
C GLU A 39 -13.53 -1.08 23.18
N LYS A 40 -14.44 -0.52 22.37
CA LYS A 40 -15.05 -1.23 21.23
C LYS A 40 -14.04 -1.54 20.13
N LEU A 41 -13.09 -0.64 19.89
CA LEU A 41 -11.96 -0.89 18.98
C LEU A 41 -11.05 -2.01 19.49
N PHE A 42 -10.84 -2.10 20.80
CA PHE A 42 -10.07 -3.18 21.42
C PHE A 42 -10.79 -4.52 21.30
N GLU A 43 -12.10 -4.56 21.52
CA GLU A 43 -12.93 -5.75 21.27
C GLU A 43 -12.95 -6.16 19.78
N LEU A 44 -12.99 -5.19 18.85
CA LEU A 44 -12.88 -5.47 17.42
C LEU A 44 -11.48 -5.97 17.02
N SER A 45 -10.45 -5.68 17.82
CA SER A 45 -9.09 -6.17 17.61
C SER A 45 -8.81 -7.53 18.27
N SER A 46 -9.69 -8.00 19.17
CA SER A 46 -9.58 -9.30 19.83
C SER A 46 -10.34 -10.42 19.10
N THR A 47 -11.16 -10.08 18.11
CA THR A 47 -11.65 -11.06 17.13
C THR A 47 -10.47 -11.55 16.27
N PRO A 48 -10.41 -12.85 15.94
CA PRO A 48 -9.36 -13.36 15.06
C PRO A 48 -9.53 -12.72 13.67
N LEU A 49 -8.68 -11.74 13.39
CA LEU A 49 -8.58 -11.12 12.08
C LEU A 49 -8.03 -12.16 11.09
N ASN A 50 -8.53 -12.17 9.86
CA ASN A 50 -7.90 -12.95 8.81
C ASN A 50 -6.41 -12.54 8.67
N GLU A 51 -5.59 -13.42 8.11
CA GLU A 51 -4.14 -13.23 8.04
C GLU A 51 -3.74 -11.90 7.37
N ASN A 52 -4.52 -11.47 6.36
CA ASN A 52 -4.29 -10.22 5.64
C ASN A 52 -4.53 -8.97 6.51
N CYS A 53 -5.58 -8.97 7.33
CA CYS A 53 -5.90 -7.84 8.21
C CYS A 53 -4.94 -7.75 9.40
N SER A 54 -4.44 -8.88 9.90
CA SER A 54 -3.47 -8.93 11.00
C SER A 54 -2.12 -8.31 10.63
N ALA A 55 -1.65 -8.53 9.40
CA ALA A 55 -0.37 -8.01 8.92
C ALA A 55 -0.31 -6.48 8.87
N VAL A 56 -1.39 -5.84 8.43
CA VAL A 56 -1.50 -4.37 8.35
C VAL A 56 -1.48 -3.74 9.75
N LEU A 57 -2.14 -4.38 10.72
CA LEU A 57 -2.31 -3.85 12.08
C LEU A 57 -1.09 -4.12 12.97
N LEU A 58 -0.47 -5.28 12.85
CA LEU A 58 0.65 -5.70 13.70
C LEU A 58 2.00 -5.13 13.27
N LYS A 59 2.08 -4.39 12.15
CA LYS A 59 3.33 -3.92 11.52
C LYS A 59 4.38 -5.03 11.33
N LYS A 60 3.98 -6.29 11.45
CA LYS A 60 4.79 -7.43 11.08
C LYS A 60 4.58 -7.58 9.59
N LEU A 61 5.64 -7.36 8.83
CA LEU A 61 5.64 -7.73 7.43
C LEU A 61 5.24 -9.22 7.37
N PRO A 62 4.22 -9.57 6.55
CA PRO A 62 3.94 -10.97 6.32
C PRO A 62 5.23 -11.63 5.83
N GLU A 63 5.49 -12.85 6.30
CA GLU A 63 6.66 -13.61 5.89
C GLU A 63 6.67 -13.64 4.36
N LYS A 64 7.65 -12.98 3.74
CA LYS A 64 7.80 -13.04 2.30
C LYS A 64 8.03 -14.50 1.97
N PHE A 65 7.04 -15.14 1.36
CA PHE A 65 7.32 -16.34 0.59
C PHE A 65 8.43 -15.97 -0.38
N GLY A 66 9.53 -16.73 -0.35
CA GLY A 66 10.68 -16.49 -1.22
C GLY A 66 10.16 -16.29 -2.64
N ASP A 67 10.60 -15.21 -3.30
CA ASP A 67 10.14 -14.92 -4.65
C ASP A 67 10.40 -16.19 -5.48
N PRO A 68 9.36 -16.77 -6.12
CA PRO A 68 9.59 -17.85 -7.06
C PRO A 68 10.44 -17.22 -8.15
N ASP A 69 11.73 -17.53 -8.18
CA ASP A 69 12.80 -16.77 -8.86
C ASP A 69 12.44 -16.29 -10.27
N LYS A 70 11.47 -16.95 -10.94
CA LYS A 70 10.83 -16.55 -12.19
C LYS A 70 9.37 -17.04 -12.19
N PHE A 71 8.39 -16.13 -12.25
CA PHE A 71 7.01 -16.49 -12.54
C PHE A 71 6.78 -16.40 -14.05
N LEU A 72 6.49 -17.54 -14.69
CA LEU A 72 6.19 -17.60 -16.11
C LEU A 72 4.67 -17.69 -16.32
N ILE A 73 4.13 -16.81 -17.14
CA ILE A 73 2.71 -16.76 -17.51
C ILE A 73 2.57 -17.31 -18.93
N PRO A 74 1.76 -18.35 -19.16
CA PRO A 74 1.40 -18.77 -20.51
C PRO A 74 0.71 -17.64 -21.28
N CYS A 75 1.13 -17.42 -22.52
CA CYS A 75 0.55 -16.45 -23.43
C CYS A 75 0.18 -17.14 -24.73
N ASP A 76 -1.06 -16.95 -25.17
CA ASP A 76 -1.53 -17.46 -26.44
C ASP A 76 -1.41 -16.37 -27.49
N PHE A 77 -0.57 -16.61 -28.49
CA PHE A 77 -0.49 -15.77 -29.69
C PHE A 77 -0.83 -16.63 -30.91
N LEU A 78 -1.68 -16.11 -31.80
CA LEU A 78 -2.21 -16.85 -32.96
C LEU A 78 -1.14 -17.51 -33.84
N GLU A 79 0.06 -16.94 -33.92
CA GLU A 79 1.15 -17.41 -34.81
C GLU A 79 2.33 -18.06 -34.06
N LEU A 80 2.20 -18.30 -32.75
CA LEU A 80 3.25 -18.93 -31.93
C LEU A 80 2.69 -20.11 -31.14
N GLU A 81 3.20 -21.31 -31.41
CA GLU A 81 3.01 -22.47 -30.53
C GLU A 81 3.79 -22.22 -29.22
N GLU A 82 3.05 -22.16 -28.11
CA GLU A 82 3.53 -22.03 -26.72
C GLU A 82 4.44 -20.81 -26.46
N CYS A 83 3.86 -19.68 -26.05
CA CYS A 83 4.62 -18.55 -25.54
C CYS A 83 4.56 -18.51 -24.00
N LEU A 84 5.70 -18.33 -23.35
CA LEU A 84 5.80 -18.06 -21.92
C LEU A 84 6.36 -16.66 -21.72
N ALA A 85 5.63 -15.81 -21.00
CA ALA A 85 6.08 -14.48 -20.61
C ALA A 85 6.62 -14.49 -19.18
N LEU A 86 7.75 -13.83 -18.96
CA LEU A 86 8.28 -13.60 -17.62
C LEU A 86 7.50 -12.46 -16.96
N ALA A 87 6.89 -12.74 -15.80
CA ALA A 87 6.27 -11.73 -14.96
C ALA A 87 7.31 -11.13 -14.01
N ASP A 88 7.83 -9.96 -14.37
CA ASP A 88 8.74 -9.18 -13.55
C ASP A 88 7.98 -8.01 -12.91
N LEU A 89 7.70 -8.11 -11.60
CA LEU A 89 7.04 -7.05 -10.83
C LEU A 89 7.91 -5.80 -10.63
N GLY A 90 9.22 -5.90 -10.88
CA GLY A 90 10.16 -4.77 -10.86
C GLY A 90 10.26 -4.03 -12.20
N ALA A 91 9.75 -4.60 -13.29
CA ALA A 91 9.74 -3.97 -14.59
C ALA A 91 8.55 -2.99 -14.72
N SER A 92 8.83 -1.77 -15.15
CA SER A 92 7.78 -0.76 -15.42
C SER A 92 7.17 -0.88 -16.82
N ILE A 93 7.75 -1.71 -17.69
CA ILE A 93 7.34 -1.89 -19.09
C ILE A 93 7.41 -3.38 -19.48
N ASN A 94 6.53 -3.77 -20.41
CA ASN A 94 6.58 -5.10 -21.03
C ASN A 94 7.55 -5.08 -22.21
N LEU A 95 8.49 -6.04 -22.23
CA LEU A 95 9.42 -6.22 -23.34
C LEU A 95 8.99 -7.42 -24.18
N MET A 96 9.06 -7.27 -25.50
CA MET A 96 8.84 -8.35 -26.44
C MET A 96 10.11 -8.53 -27.29
N PRO A 97 10.68 -9.74 -27.36
CA PRO A 97 11.81 -9.99 -28.25
C PRO A 97 11.44 -9.68 -29.71
N LEU A 98 12.36 -9.07 -30.45
CA LEU A 98 12.11 -8.67 -31.84
C LEU A 98 11.66 -9.82 -32.74
N PHE A 99 12.15 -11.05 -32.50
CA PHE A 99 11.73 -12.22 -33.27
C PHE A 99 10.24 -12.56 -33.05
N VAL A 100 9.72 -12.35 -31.83
CA VAL A 100 8.30 -12.53 -31.50
C VAL A 100 7.50 -11.45 -32.19
N TRP A 101 7.92 -10.19 -32.10
CA TRP A 101 7.27 -9.07 -32.78
C TRP A 101 7.12 -9.31 -34.30
N LYS A 102 8.19 -9.75 -34.96
CA LYS A 102 8.18 -10.08 -36.39
C LYS A 102 7.27 -11.25 -36.72
N LYS A 103 7.21 -12.27 -35.86
CA LYS A 103 6.29 -13.41 -35.98
C LYS A 103 4.84 -13.06 -35.72
N LEU A 104 4.53 -11.91 -35.12
CA LEU A 104 3.16 -11.45 -34.92
C LEU A 104 2.69 -10.50 -36.02
N SER A 105 3.54 -10.26 -37.04
CA SER A 105 3.24 -9.36 -38.16
C SER A 105 2.76 -7.96 -37.70
N LEU A 106 3.28 -7.47 -36.58
CA LEU A 106 2.88 -6.18 -36.00
C LEU A 106 3.45 -5.01 -36.82
N PRO A 107 2.73 -3.87 -36.91
CA PRO A 107 3.20 -2.68 -37.62
C PRO A 107 4.53 -2.16 -37.06
N GLU A 108 5.36 -1.54 -37.89
CA GLU A 108 6.56 -0.80 -37.44
C GLU A 108 6.22 0.52 -36.74
#